data_AF-A0AA97FQJ8-F1
#
_entry.id   AF-A0AA97FQJ8-F1
#
_cell.length_a   1.000
_cell.length_b   1.000
_cell.length_c   1.000
_cell.angle_alpha   90.00
_cell.angle_beta   90.00
_cell.angle_gamma   90.00
#
_symmetry.space_group_name_H-M   'P 1'
#
loop_
_entity.id
_entity.type
_entity.pdbx_description
1 polymer ?
#
loop_
_entity_poly.entity_id
_entity_poly.type
_entity_poly.pdbx_seq_one_letter_code
_entity_poly.pdbx_strand_id
1 'polypeptide(L)'
;MKHTLAGFVAVASLVLPLGGVQAASDLSTDQLRSLNNDHTRIVRQAQRVCSVGSFSGVVRRGQNNGCIIGDVERHVRSVEDANILIFHQTLPLRYRYSSERSFGQVERYFH
;
A
#
# COMPACT_ATOMS: atom_id res chain seq x y z
N MET A 1 -1.99 -15.72 -56.70
CA MET A 1 -2.32 -14.55 -55.85
C MET A 1 -3.73 -14.80 -55.31
N LYS A 2 -4.08 -14.88 -54.03
CA LYS A 2 -3.54 -14.36 -52.77
C LYS A 2 -4.02 -15.30 -51.63
N HIS A 3 -3.16 -15.65 -50.69
CA HIS A 3 -3.54 -16.26 -49.40
C HIS A 3 -3.85 -15.13 -48.41
N THR A 4 -4.93 -15.23 -47.62
CA THR A 4 -5.08 -14.52 -46.32
C THR A 4 -6.32 -15.09 -45.61
N LEU A 5 -6.20 -16.04 -44.65
CA LEU A 5 -5.82 -15.97 -43.23
C LEU A 5 -6.85 -15.32 -42.29
N ALA A 6 -7.42 -16.19 -41.45
CA ALA A 6 -7.76 -16.06 -40.02
C ALA A 6 -8.77 -15.02 -39.50
N GLY A 7 -9.65 -15.53 -38.64
CA GLY A 7 -10.41 -14.74 -37.66
C GLY A 7 -10.86 -15.62 -36.49
N PHE A 8 -9.92 -16.12 -35.68
CA PHE A 8 -10.22 -16.65 -34.35
C PHE A 8 -10.15 -15.49 -33.35
N VAL A 9 -11.31 -15.02 -32.89
CA VAL A 9 -11.40 -14.07 -31.78
C VAL A 9 -11.33 -14.87 -30.49
N ALA A 10 -10.12 -15.04 -29.95
CA ALA A 10 -9.93 -15.49 -28.59
C ALA A 10 -10.21 -14.31 -27.65
N VAL A 11 -11.40 -14.31 -27.02
CA VAL A 11 -11.68 -13.44 -25.88
C VAL A 11 -10.86 -13.98 -24.71
N ALA A 12 -9.65 -13.43 -24.54
CA ALA A 12 -8.84 -13.66 -23.36
C ALA A 12 -9.51 -12.92 -22.19
N SER A 13 -10.38 -13.63 -21.47
CA SER A 13 -10.83 -13.25 -20.14
C SER A 13 -9.60 -13.11 -19.24
N LEU A 14 -9.16 -11.87 -19.03
CA LEU A 14 -8.14 -11.51 -18.05
C LEU A 14 -8.66 -11.87 -16.65
N VAL A 15 -8.42 -13.11 -16.22
CA VAL A 15 -8.49 -13.50 -14.82
C VAL A 15 -7.33 -12.80 -14.12
N LEU A 16 -7.61 -11.64 -13.53
CA LEU A 16 -6.68 -10.97 -12.63
C LEU A 16 -6.40 -11.92 -11.45
N PRO A 17 -5.13 -12.28 -11.18
CA PRO A 17 -4.83 -13.13 -10.05
C PRO A 17 -5.09 -12.33 -8.77
N LEU A 18 -6.03 -12.80 -7.95
CA LEU A 18 -6.25 -12.38 -6.56
C LEU A 18 -5.08 -12.84 -5.65
N GLY A 19 -3.83 -12.76 -6.13
CA GLY A 19 -2.64 -13.33 -5.50
C GLY A 19 -1.98 -12.44 -4.43
N GLY A 20 -2.57 -11.30 -4.07
CA GLY A 20 -1.98 -10.37 -3.10
C GLY A 20 -2.11 -10.81 -1.64
N VAL A 21 -3.04 -11.72 -1.33
CA VAL A 21 -3.33 -12.10 0.07
C VAL A 21 -2.37 -13.16 0.61
N GLN A 22 -1.85 -14.04 -0.25
CA GLN A 22 -1.09 -15.21 0.19
C GLN A 22 0.37 -14.90 0.56
N ALA A 23 0.99 -13.88 -0.06
CA ALA A 23 2.39 -13.54 0.22
C ALA A 23 2.59 -12.84 1.59
N ALA A 24 1.53 -12.27 2.18
CA ALA A 24 1.60 -11.60 3.47
C ALA A 24 1.66 -12.61 4.64
N SER A 25 1.03 -13.78 4.47
CA SER A 25 0.83 -14.82 5.49
C SER A 25 2.06 -15.70 5.75
N ASP A 26 3.10 -15.62 4.92
CA ASP A 26 4.35 -16.39 5.07
C ASP A 26 5.44 -15.63 5.84
N LEU A 27 5.18 -14.38 6.24
CA LEU A 27 6.16 -13.54 6.93
C LEU A 27 6.23 -13.88 8.42
N SER A 28 7.46 -14.00 8.95
CA SER A 28 7.66 -14.17 10.38
C SER A 28 7.21 -12.92 11.16
N THR A 29 6.87 -13.08 12.44
CA THR A 29 6.52 -11.95 13.32
C THR A 29 7.59 -10.86 13.33
N ASP A 30 8.87 -11.23 13.28
CA ASP A 30 9.97 -10.26 13.23
C ASP A 30 10.03 -9.50 11.90
N GLN A 31 9.77 -10.18 10.78
CA GLN A 31 9.65 -9.54 9.47
C GLN A 31 8.47 -8.57 9.44
N LEU A 32 7.29 -8.98 9.94
CA LEU A 32 6.11 -8.12 10.03
C LEU A 32 6.36 -6.90 10.93
N ARG A 33 7.11 -7.07 12.03
CA ARG A 33 7.51 -5.97 12.90
C ARG A 33 8.43 -4.99 12.18
N SER A 34 9.41 -5.48 11.42
CA SER A 34 10.30 -4.64 10.61
C SER A 34 9.50 -3.86 9.57
N LEU A 35 8.64 -4.53 8.80
CA LEU A 35 7.77 -3.91 7.81
C LEU A 35 6.86 -2.85 8.44
N ASN A 36 6.30 -3.12 9.62
CA ASN A 36 5.52 -2.12 10.34
C ASN A 36 6.34 -0.87 10.69
N ASN A 37 7.58 -1.05 11.15
CA ASN A 37 8.46 0.06 11.50
C ASN A 37 8.83 0.89 10.27
N ASP A 38 9.20 0.24 9.17
CA ASP A 38 9.56 0.91 7.92
C ASP A 38 8.35 1.62 7.31
N HIS A 39 7.20 0.95 7.24
CA HIS A 39 5.97 1.58 6.77
C HIS A 39 5.56 2.77 7.65
N THR A 40 5.74 2.68 8.96
CA THR A 40 5.49 3.80 9.88
C THR A 40 6.45 4.97 9.63
N ARG A 41 7.72 4.70 9.29
CA ARG A 41 8.70 5.72 8.90
C ARG A 41 8.24 6.47 7.65
N ILE A 42 7.75 5.76 6.64
CA ILE A 42 7.18 6.34 5.41
C ILE A 42 6.01 7.29 5.75
N VAL A 43 5.05 6.81 6.55
CA VAL A 43 3.89 7.64 6.95
C VAL A 43 4.32 8.88 7.74
N ARG A 44 5.30 8.77 8.65
CA ARG A 44 5.84 9.94 9.38
C ARG A 44 6.52 10.93 8.45
N GLN A 45 7.21 10.45 7.42
CA GLN A 45 7.84 11.32 6.44
C GLN A 45 6.80 12.10 5.64
N ALA A 46 5.78 11.40 5.13
CA ALA A 46 4.65 12.02 4.44
C ALA A 46 3.94 13.07 5.31
N GLN A 47 3.70 12.76 6.59
CA GLN A 47 3.13 13.71 7.54
C GLN A 47 3.98 14.97 7.70
N ARG A 48 5.31 14.85 7.80
CA ARG A 48 6.22 15.99 7.89
C ARG A 48 6.17 16.84 6.62
N VAL A 49 6.33 16.23 5.44
CA VAL A 49 6.29 16.92 4.14
C VAL A 49 4.96 17.63 3.92
N CYS A 50 3.85 16.97 4.25
CA CYS A 50 2.51 17.56 4.09
C CYS A 50 2.13 18.56 5.17
N SER A 51 2.87 18.62 6.29
CA SER A 51 2.67 19.63 7.34
C SER A 51 3.38 20.96 7.07
N VAL A 52 4.40 20.96 6.20
CA VAL A 52 5.16 22.17 5.84
C VAL A 52 4.62 22.91 4.60
N GLY A 53 3.62 22.35 3.91
CA GLY A 53 2.98 22.98 2.77
C GLY A 53 1.85 23.93 3.17
N SER A 54 1.71 25.05 2.47
CA SER A 54 0.67 26.08 2.61
C SER A 54 -0.74 25.57 2.26
N PHE A 55 -1.24 24.54 2.96
CA PHE A 55 -2.62 24.10 2.80
C PHE A 55 -3.50 24.93 3.72
N SER A 56 -4.28 25.87 3.15
CA SER A 56 -5.18 26.80 3.85
C SER A 56 -6.44 26.13 4.44
N GLY A 57 -6.34 24.87 4.85
CA GLY A 57 -7.43 24.11 5.44
C GLY A 57 -7.02 23.63 6.81
N VAL A 58 -7.77 24.02 7.83
CA VAL A 58 -7.62 23.56 9.23
C VAL A 58 -7.45 22.04 9.24
N VAL A 59 -6.23 21.55 9.45
CA VAL A 59 -5.94 20.12 9.52
C VAL A 59 -6.46 19.60 10.87
N ARG A 60 -7.72 19.17 10.89
CA ARG A 60 -8.28 18.45 12.03
C ARG A 60 -7.56 17.12 12.19
N ARG A 61 -6.99 16.90 13.37
CA ARG A 61 -6.43 15.62 13.84
C ARG A 61 -7.43 14.49 13.53
N GLY A 62 -7.06 13.57 12.64
CA GLY A 62 -7.90 12.43 12.26
C GLY A 62 -8.61 12.49 10.90
N GLN A 63 -8.45 13.57 10.11
CA GLN A 63 -8.85 13.54 8.70
C GLN A 63 -7.68 13.10 7.83
N ASN A 64 -7.90 12.07 7.02
CA ASN A 64 -6.96 11.59 6.01
C ASN A 64 -6.63 12.73 5.03
N ASN A 65 -5.53 13.45 5.26
CA ASN A 65 -5.07 14.50 4.37
C ASN A 65 -4.72 13.86 3.01
N GLY A 66 -5.35 14.32 1.93
CA GLY A 66 -5.08 13.82 0.58
C GLY A 66 -3.61 13.90 0.19
N CYS A 67 -2.87 14.89 0.72
CA CYS A 67 -1.42 14.98 0.57
C CYS A 67 -0.72 13.76 1.20
N ILE A 68 -1.05 13.41 2.45
CA ILE A 68 -0.43 12.29 3.17
C ILE A 68 -0.74 10.98 2.44
N ILE A 69 -1.99 10.77 2.03
CA ILE A 69 -2.37 9.57 1.29
C ILE A 69 -1.54 9.48 0.01
N GLY A 70 -1.55 10.54 -0.81
CA GLY A 70 -0.84 10.54 -2.08
C GLY A 70 0.67 10.34 -1.93
N ASP A 71 1.27 10.91 -0.89
CA ASP A 71 2.70 10.76 -0.63
C ASP A 71 3.07 9.34 -0.17
N VAL A 72 2.29 8.76 0.75
CA VAL A 72 2.47 7.37 1.19
C VAL A 72 2.30 6.40 0.03
N GLU A 73 1.23 6.52 -0.75
CA GLU A 73 0.96 5.65 -1.90
C GLU A 73 2.09 5.72 -2.93
N ARG A 74 2.59 6.93 -3.22
CA ARG A 74 3.72 7.12 -4.13
C ARG A 74 4.99 6.47 -3.57
N HIS A 75 5.29 6.71 -2.30
CA HIS A 75 6.52 6.23 -1.69
C HIS A 75 6.54 4.70 -1.59
N VAL A 76 5.48 4.09 -1.07
CA VAL A 76 5.35 2.63 -0.95
C VAL A 76 5.49 1.94 -2.30
N ARG A 77 4.99 2.54 -3.39
CA ARG A 77 5.15 2.01 -4.76
C ARG A 77 6.54 2.24 -5.35
N SER A 78 7.25 3.27 -4.89
CA SER A 78 8.61 3.57 -5.34
C SER A 78 9.69 2.77 -4.60
N VAL A 79 9.37 2.23 -3.42
CA VAL A 79 10.28 1.30 -2.73
C VAL A 79 10.26 -0.02 -3.50
N GLU A 80 11.43 -0.49 -3.92
CA GLU A 80 11.62 -1.79 -4.62
C GLU A 80 11.50 -3.00 -3.66
N ASP A 81 10.58 -2.94 -2.70
CA ASP A 81 10.28 -4.02 -1.76
C ASP A 81 8.83 -4.44 -1.92
N ALA A 82 8.59 -5.61 -2.52
CA ALA A 82 7.23 -6.12 -2.70
C ALA A 82 6.50 -6.32 -1.35
N ASN A 83 7.23 -6.64 -0.27
CA ASN A 83 6.64 -6.90 1.03
C ASN A 83 6.08 -5.64 1.67
N ILE A 84 6.69 -4.46 1.46
CA ILE A 84 6.15 -3.20 2.00
C ILE A 84 4.83 -2.82 1.33
N LEU A 85 4.70 -3.09 0.03
CA LEU A 85 3.48 -2.86 -0.73
C LEU A 85 2.36 -3.81 -0.29
N ILE A 86 2.67 -5.10 -0.16
CA ILE A 86 1.72 -6.10 0.34
C ILE A 86 1.29 -5.74 1.76
N PHE A 87 2.24 -5.46 2.65
CA PHE A 87 1.96 -5.03 4.03
C PHE A 87 1.01 -3.83 4.05
N HIS A 88 1.30 -2.79 3.26
CA HIS A 88 0.46 -1.61 3.13
C HIS A 88 -0.97 -1.93 2.67
N GLN A 89 -1.12 -2.79 1.66
CA GLN A 89 -2.42 -3.16 1.10
C GLN A 89 -3.26 -4.03 2.05
N THR A 90 -2.62 -4.88 2.84
CA THR A 90 -3.30 -5.72 3.85
C THR A 90 -3.84 -4.90 5.03
N LEU A 91 -3.19 -3.78 5.37
CA LEU A 91 -3.65 -2.93 6.48
C LEU A 91 -5.04 -2.33 6.21
N PRO A 92 -5.94 -2.32 7.21
CA PRO A 92 -7.15 -1.51 7.15
C PRO A 92 -6.85 -0.02 6.98
N LEU A 93 -7.71 0.71 6.27
CA LEU A 93 -7.53 2.13 5.96
C LEU A 93 -7.20 3.00 7.18
N ARG A 94 -7.84 2.72 8.33
CA ARG A 94 -7.59 3.45 9.60
C ARG A 94 -6.15 3.35 10.12
N TYR A 95 -5.41 2.31 9.74
CA TYR A 95 -4.02 2.08 10.14
C TYR A 95 -3.03 2.41 9.02
N ARG A 96 -3.45 2.28 7.76
CA ARG A 96 -2.61 2.45 6.58
C ARG A 96 -1.90 3.82 6.52
N TYR A 97 -2.55 4.89 6.98
CA TYR A 97 -1.99 6.24 6.98
C TYR A 97 -1.75 6.80 8.39
N SER A 98 -1.75 5.94 9.41
CA SER A 98 -1.49 6.32 10.80
C SER A 98 -0.06 5.97 11.21
N SER A 99 0.70 6.96 11.66
CA SER A 99 2.06 6.81 12.18
C SER A 99 2.13 6.50 13.68
N GLU A 100 0.99 6.58 14.36
CA GLU A 100 0.85 6.36 15.81
C GLU A 100 0.44 4.92 16.13
N ARG A 101 0.17 4.10 15.11
CA ARG A 101 -0.21 2.69 15.30
C ARG A 101 0.93 1.87 15.92
N SER A 102 0.58 0.93 16.78
CA SER A 102 1.53 -0.06 17.32
C SER A 102 1.50 -1.36 16.50
N PHE A 103 2.56 -2.17 16.62
CA PHE A 103 2.63 -3.46 15.94
C PHE A 103 1.49 -4.40 16.37
N GLY A 104 1.18 -4.49 17.67
CA GLY A 104 0.11 -5.35 18.16
C GLY A 104 -1.31 -4.96 17.67
N GLN A 105 -1.51 -3.72 17.22
CA GLN A 105 -2.77 -3.31 16.60
C GLN A 105 -2.94 -3.84 15.17
N VAL A 106 -1.84 -4.15 14.49
CA VAL A 106 -1.83 -4.52 13.07
C VAL A 106 -1.45 -5.97 12.80
N GLU A 107 -0.70 -6.61 13.70
CA GLU A 107 -0.24 -8.00 13.59
C GLU A 107 -1.39 -8.96 13.24
N ARG A 108 -2.55 -8.77 13.87
CA ARG A 108 -3.78 -9.58 13.66
C ARG A 108 -4.34 -9.62 12.23
N TYR A 109 -3.84 -8.80 11.30
CA TYR A 109 -4.30 -8.81 9.90
C TYR A 109 -3.39 -9.65 8.98
N PHE A 110 -2.36 -10.29 9.54
CA PHE A 110 -1.35 -11.06 8.81
C PHE A 110 -1.33 -12.54 9.22
N HIS A 111 -2.39 -13.01 9.88
CA HIS A 111 -2.58 -14.37 10.38
C HIS A 111 -3.90 -14.95 9.87
#